data_AF-A0A1Y1QC68-F1
#
_entry.id   AF-A0A1Y1QC68-F1
#
_cell.length_a   1.000
_cell.length_b   1.000
_cell.length_c   1.000
_cell.angle_alpha   90.00
_cell.angle_beta   90.00
_cell.angle_gamma   90.00
#
_symmetry.space_group_name_H-M   'P 1'
#
loop_
_entity.id
_entity.type
_entity.pdbx_description
1 polymer ?
#
loop_
_entity_poly.entity_id
_entity_poly.type
_entity_poly.pdbx_seq_one_letter_code
_entity_poly.pdbx_strand_id
1 'polypeptide(L)'
;MKNKTFPMNNHDESLATKDIPYIGNFHKTLPHNQYGEVEPSAYRQFKGTCLSIEAGAPINFENVPAGELFPAFDGDADCKLTTSVAKFTSPLSGAATEELGLDPKDVEMPAAPPILSASTAAEMTELYWMALLRDVPLLAFEEAAKSPKVLDACFKVDVADRNLVDEALNELKSTFADALKIDAKREGGLRLGLDLPKEAVQKSGCSCGERLDIDRSTLFRSGLQDEEFGPIVSQFFIREIPYGVQTIDQKQTPYIMGKDFLTNHDDWLRAQNTGKDKFGRDYGNCNNYEDQVKRSALYYPDTKRYISTMRDLARFVNRDALHQAYFNAALFLDSISAPLDAGNPYGGNLYAREGGFATLGGPDLLTLVSEVASRSLKVVWRQKWLVHRRCRPEVYGGLMQMQFNGYDCGDDKPTCREYGLPAWVATT
;
A
#
# COMPACT_ATOMS: atom_id res chain seq x y z
N MET A 1 17.97 28.41 -16.90
CA MET A 1 17.97 27.19 -16.07
C MET A 1 17.07 27.48 -14.88
N LYS A 2 15.87 26.88 -14.82
CA LYS A 2 15.06 26.96 -13.59
C LYS A 2 15.91 26.30 -12.49
N ASN A 3 16.05 26.95 -11.34
CA ASN A 3 16.62 26.32 -10.14
C ASN A 3 15.81 25.04 -9.89
N LYS A 4 16.34 23.88 -10.28
CA LYS A 4 15.79 22.60 -9.87
C LYS A 4 16.08 22.51 -8.38
N THR A 5 15.11 22.95 -7.56
CA THR A 5 15.08 22.61 -6.15
C THR A 5 15.10 21.10 -6.08
N PHE A 6 16.12 20.53 -5.44
CA PHE A 6 16.16 19.09 -5.17
C PHE A 6 14.84 18.68 -4.50
N PRO A 7 14.30 17.49 -4.80
CA PRO A 7 13.09 17.02 -4.14
C PRO A 7 13.27 17.04 -2.63
N MET A 8 12.29 17.57 -1.91
CA MET A 8 12.33 17.65 -0.45
C MET A 8 11.92 16.28 0.11
N ASN A 9 12.92 15.52 0.55
CA ASN A 9 12.68 14.35 1.41
C ASN A 9 12.41 14.83 2.83
N ASN A 10 11.84 13.96 3.66
CA ASN A 10 11.43 14.30 5.03
C ASN A 10 12.59 14.36 6.05
N HIS A 11 13.83 14.38 5.58
CA HIS A 11 15.06 14.38 6.36
C HIS A 11 15.34 13.15 7.24
N ASP A 12 14.48 12.11 7.28
CA ASP A 12 14.72 10.91 8.10
C ASP A 12 16.07 10.23 7.77
N GLU A 13 16.47 10.26 6.50
CA GLU A 13 17.76 9.71 6.05
C GLU A 13 18.98 10.52 6.51
N SER A 14 18.76 11.74 6.97
CA SER A 14 19.77 12.63 7.57
C SER A 14 19.69 12.69 9.09
N LEU A 15 18.67 12.07 9.69
CA LEU A 15 18.60 11.84 11.13
C LEU A 15 19.66 10.82 11.50
N ALA A 16 20.89 11.30 11.68
CA ALA A 16 21.92 10.59 12.40
C ALA A 16 21.61 10.72 13.89
N THR A 17 20.61 10.00 14.40
CA THR A 17 20.71 9.60 15.80
C THR A 17 21.96 8.72 15.85
N LYS A 18 22.96 9.15 16.64
CA LYS A 18 24.29 8.53 16.64
C LYS A 18 24.21 7.01 16.90
N ASP A 19 23.16 6.60 17.59
CA ASP A 19 22.98 5.25 18.09
C ASP A 19 22.06 4.37 17.22
N ILE A 20 21.19 4.95 16.36
CA ILE A 20 20.19 4.17 15.59
C ILE A 20 19.84 4.82 14.22
N PRO A 21 20.79 4.93 13.27
CA PRO A 21 20.54 5.62 12.01
C PRO A 21 19.61 4.83 11.08
N TYR A 22 18.93 5.54 10.18
CA TYR A 22 18.17 5.01 9.03
C TYR A 22 16.92 4.18 9.33
N ILE A 23 16.38 4.22 10.57
CA ILE A 23 15.16 3.49 10.94
C ILE A 23 13.92 3.89 10.12
N GLY A 24 13.91 5.13 9.59
CA GLY A 24 12.85 5.63 8.70
C GLY A 24 12.99 5.21 7.24
N ASN A 25 14.00 4.41 6.91
CA ASN A 25 14.37 4.16 5.52
C ASN A 25 14.16 2.72 5.05
N PHE A 26 14.02 2.57 3.74
CA PHE A 26 14.01 1.27 3.08
C PHE A 26 15.42 0.68 3.07
N HIS A 27 15.58 -0.48 3.69
CA HIS A 27 16.82 -1.25 3.73
C HIS A 27 16.60 -2.77 3.70
N LYS A 28 15.40 -3.21 3.28
CA LYS A 28 15.12 -4.64 3.08
C LYS A 28 16.13 -5.22 2.10
N THR A 29 16.62 -6.42 2.41
CA THR A 29 17.71 -7.15 1.78
C THR A 29 19.13 -6.65 2.02
N LEU A 30 19.33 -5.62 2.85
CA LEU A 30 20.66 -5.25 3.37
C LEU A 30 20.97 -6.06 4.66
N PRO A 31 22.22 -6.04 5.16
CA PRO A 31 22.55 -6.62 6.47
C PRO A 31 21.84 -5.89 7.61
N HIS A 32 21.21 -6.64 8.50
CA HIS A 32 20.63 -6.15 9.74
C HIS A 32 21.21 -6.88 10.96
N ASN A 33 21.20 -6.23 12.12
CA ASN A 33 21.43 -6.91 13.39
C ASN A 33 20.16 -7.68 13.84
N GLN A 34 20.23 -8.34 15.00
CA GLN A 34 19.12 -9.11 15.57
C GLN A 34 17.84 -8.31 15.88
N TYR A 35 17.93 -6.97 15.95
CA TYR A 35 16.79 -6.07 16.17
C TYR A 35 16.18 -5.57 14.85
N GLY A 36 16.75 -5.98 13.71
CA GLY A 36 16.37 -5.51 12.38
C GLY A 36 16.85 -4.10 12.05
N GLU A 37 17.84 -3.57 12.77
CA GLU A 37 18.51 -2.32 12.45
C GLU A 37 19.57 -2.57 11.37
N VAL A 38 19.57 -1.75 10.32
CA VAL A 38 20.51 -1.91 9.19
C VAL A 38 21.95 -1.57 9.57
N GLU A 39 22.91 -2.32 9.02
CA GLU A 39 24.33 -1.97 9.12
C GLU A 39 24.61 -0.60 8.45
N PRO A 40 25.10 0.41 9.18
CA PRO A 40 25.19 1.78 8.65
C PRO A 40 26.12 1.94 7.43
N SER A 41 27.18 1.15 7.34
CA SER A 41 28.10 1.07 6.19
C SER A 41 27.39 0.58 4.93
N ALA A 42 26.63 -0.51 5.04
CA ALA A 42 25.87 -1.08 3.93
C ALA A 42 24.82 -0.10 3.42
N TYR A 43 24.09 0.55 4.33
CA TYR A 43 23.11 1.57 3.95
C TYR A 43 23.77 2.76 3.24
N ARG A 44 24.92 3.27 3.72
CA ARG A 44 25.64 4.36 3.05
C ARG A 44 26.06 3.99 1.63
N GLN A 45 26.46 2.74 1.39
CA GLN A 45 26.79 2.27 0.05
C GLN A 45 25.55 2.18 -0.85
N PHE A 46 24.44 1.63 -0.34
CA PHE A 46 23.15 1.62 -1.05
C PHE A 46 22.69 3.04 -1.42
N LYS A 47 22.65 3.96 -0.45
CA LYS A 47 22.32 5.37 -0.66
C LYS A 47 23.25 6.02 -1.68
N GLY A 48 24.57 5.82 -1.55
CA GLY A 48 25.56 6.36 -2.48
C GLY A 48 25.34 5.89 -3.92
N THR A 49 24.98 4.63 -4.11
CA THR A 49 24.59 4.06 -5.41
C THR A 49 23.35 4.75 -5.96
N CYS A 50 22.27 4.90 -5.17
CA CYS A 50 21.07 5.62 -5.59
C CYS A 50 21.37 7.07 -6.01
N LEU A 51 22.13 7.82 -5.20
CA LEU A 51 22.48 9.22 -5.50
C LEU A 51 23.33 9.34 -6.76
N SER A 52 24.27 8.42 -6.97
CA SER A 52 25.10 8.40 -8.17
C SER A 52 24.27 8.13 -9.43
N ILE A 53 23.32 7.19 -9.35
CA ILE A 53 22.39 6.87 -10.45
C ILE A 53 21.48 8.06 -10.77
N GLU A 54 20.93 8.74 -9.76
CA GLU A 54 20.13 9.96 -9.96
C GLU A 54 20.92 11.05 -10.70
N ALA A 55 22.21 11.19 -10.34
CA ALA A 55 23.17 12.08 -10.99
C ALA A 55 23.60 11.62 -12.40
N GLY A 56 23.11 10.48 -12.89
CA GLY A 56 23.37 9.97 -14.24
C GLY A 56 24.57 9.03 -14.35
N ALA A 57 25.11 8.52 -13.23
CA ALA A 57 26.20 7.55 -13.27
C ALA A 57 25.70 6.21 -13.85
N PRO A 58 26.41 5.62 -14.84
CA PRO A 58 26.02 4.38 -15.49
C PRO A 58 26.44 3.15 -14.65
N ILE A 59 25.96 3.08 -13.41
CA ILE A 59 26.26 2.01 -12.46
C ILE A 59 25.02 1.19 -12.11
N ASN A 60 25.21 0.04 -11.49
CA ASN A 60 24.15 -0.86 -11.03
C ASN A 60 24.24 -1.10 -9.51
N PHE A 61 23.41 -2.02 -8.99
CA PHE A 61 23.35 -2.37 -7.57
C PHE A 61 24.19 -3.61 -7.20
N GLU A 62 25.05 -4.10 -8.09
CA GLU A 62 25.81 -5.36 -7.90
C GLU A 62 26.75 -5.31 -6.70
N ASN A 63 27.31 -4.14 -6.41
CA ASN A 63 28.21 -3.93 -5.27
C ASN A 63 27.47 -3.52 -3.99
N VAL A 64 26.14 -3.42 -3.98
CA VAL A 64 25.40 -3.11 -2.76
C VAL A 64 25.39 -4.35 -1.86
N PRO A 65 25.76 -4.23 -0.56
CA PRO A 65 25.83 -5.38 0.33
C PRO A 65 24.48 -6.09 0.47
N ALA A 66 24.50 -7.41 0.43
CA ALA A 66 23.33 -8.25 0.66
C ALA A 66 23.25 -8.65 2.14
N GLY A 67 22.03 -8.77 2.65
CA GLY A 67 21.78 -9.27 4.00
C GLY A 67 22.16 -10.73 4.19
N GLU A 68 22.29 -11.12 5.45
CA GLU A 68 22.62 -12.48 5.82
C GLU A 68 21.44 -13.43 5.50
N LEU A 69 21.74 -14.70 5.20
CA LEU A 69 20.70 -15.72 5.04
C LEU A 69 20.24 -16.23 6.42
N PHE A 70 19.82 -15.28 7.26
CA PHE A 70 19.49 -15.47 8.65
C PHE A 70 18.15 -14.78 9.02
N PRO A 71 17.31 -15.38 9.88
CA PRO A 71 17.36 -16.77 10.37
C PRO A 71 17.46 -17.84 9.27
N ALA A 72 17.72 -19.10 9.64
CA ALA A 72 17.91 -20.22 8.69
C ALA A 72 16.57 -20.67 8.07
N PHE A 73 16.52 -20.89 6.76
CA PHE A 73 15.30 -21.34 6.04
C PHE A 73 14.83 -22.72 6.53
N ASP A 74 13.56 -23.05 6.32
CA ASP A 74 13.01 -24.36 6.67
C ASP A 74 13.72 -25.48 5.88
N GLY A 75 13.86 -26.65 6.49
CA GLY A 75 14.58 -27.79 5.90
C GLY A 75 13.95 -28.37 4.62
N ASP A 76 12.67 -28.06 4.37
CA ASP A 76 11.94 -28.43 3.14
C ASP A 76 11.90 -27.30 2.10
N ALA A 77 12.57 -26.18 2.35
CA ALA A 77 12.73 -25.11 1.38
C ALA A 77 13.49 -25.61 0.13
N ASP A 78 13.14 -25.07 -1.04
CA ASP A 78 13.88 -25.38 -2.26
C ASP A 78 15.30 -24.82 -2.13
N CYS A 79 16.31 -25.70 -2.14
CA CYS A 79 17.71 -25.32 -1.97
C CYS A 79 18.19 -24.30 -3.00
N LYS A 80 17.55 -24.21 -4.18
CA LYS A 80 17.89 -23.20 -5.19
C LYS A 80 17.44 -21.79 -4.77
N LEU A 81 16.36 -21.71 -4.01
CA LEU A 81 15.76 -20.46 -3.54
C LEU A 81 16.43 -19.92 -2.27
N THR A 82 17.24 -20.72 -1.58
CA THR A 82 17.86 -20.38 -0.29
C THR A 82 19.36 -20.05 -0.38
N THR A 83 19.88 -19.78 -1.59
CA THR A 83 21.31 -19.48 -1.83
C THR A 83 21.67 -17.99 -1.83
N SER A 84 20.68 -17.10 -1.85
CA SER A 84 20.87 -15.66 -2.02
C SER A 84 19.67 -14.87 -1.48
N VAL A 85 19.85 -13.58 -1.25
CA VAL A 85 18.75 -12.66 -0.95
C VAL A 85 17.91 -12.37 -2.22
N ALA A 86 16.70 -11.86 -2.04
CA ALA A 86 15.86 -11.37 -3.12
C ALA A 86 16.53 -10.17 -3.83
N LYS A 87 16.27 -10.05 -5.13
CA LYS A 87 16.80 -8.94 -5.94
C LYS A 87 15.96 -7.68 -5.73
N PHE A 88 16.57 -6.51 -5.84
CA PHE A 88 15.83 -5.25 -5.95
C PHE A 88 14.96 -5.23 -7.22
N THR A 89 13.70 -4.86 -7.08
CA THR A 89 12.76 -4.78 -8.21
C THR A 89 12.90 -3.48 -8.97
N SER A 90 13.57 -3.56 -10.12
CA SER A 90 13.75 -2.48 -11.10
C SER A 90 14.31 -1.16 -10.52
N PRO A 91 15.36 -1.17 -9.68
CA PRO A 91 15.85 0.05 -9.05
C PRO A 91 16.39 1.09 -10.05
N LEU A 92 16.82 0.65 -11.24
CA LEU A 92 17.27 1.53 -12.32
C LEU A 92 16.14 2.23 -13.09
N SER A 93 14.88 1.77 -12.94
CA SER A 93 13.74 2.44 -13.58
C SER A 93 13.54 3.87 -13.08
N GLY A 94 14.08 4.22 -11.90
CA GLY A 94 14.05 5.60 -11.40
C GLY A 94 14.92 6.57 -12.21
N ALA A 95 15.92 6.08 -12.94
CA ALA A 95 16.76 6.89 -13.82
C ALA A 95 16.30 6.86 -15.29
N ALA A 96 15.17 6.21 -15.58
CA ALA A 96 14.62 6.15 -16.92
C ALA A 96 14.16 7.53 -17.38
N THR A 97 14.27 7.78 -18.69
CA THR A 97 13.70 8.94 -19.37
C THR A 97 12.38 8.57 -20.04
N GLU A 98 11.56 9.59 -20.33
CA GLU A 98 10.32 9.44 -21.09
C GLU A 98 10.26 10.45 -22.22
N GLU A 99 9.99 9.96 -23.44
CA GLU A 99 9.87 10.80 -24.65
C GLU A 99 8.43 11.22 -24.91
N LEU A 100 7.45 10.43 -24.47
CA LEU A 100 6.03 10.73 -24.58
C LEU A 100 5.43 11.01 -23.20
N GLY A 101 5.28 12.29 -22.87
CA GLY A 101 4.71 12.77 -21.61
C GLY A 101 5.73 13.56 -20.80
N LEU A 102 5.55 13.58 -19.47
CA LEU A 102 6.49 14.22 -18.55
C LEU A 102 7.65 13.28 -18.26
N ASP A 103 8.87 13.82 -18.27
CA ASP A 103 10.04 13.08 -17.80
C ASP A 103 9.91 12.80 -16.29
N PRO A 104 10.28 11.61 -15.78
CA PRO A 104 10.25 11.30 -14.36
C PRO A 104 10.98 12.31 -13.46
N LYS A 105 12.00 13.00 -13.98
CA LYS A 105 12.77 14.01 -13.25
C LYS A 105 12.11 15.39 -13.19
N ASP A 106 10.98 15.56 -13.87
CA ASP A 106 10.19 16.78 -13.86
C ASP A 106 8.88 16.63 -13.05
N VAL A 107 8.67 15.46 -12.43
CA VAL A 107 7.53 15.16 -11.54
C VAL A 107 8.04 14.77 -10.16
N GLU A 108 7.50 15.42 -9.12
CA GLU A 108 7.88 15.19 -7.73
C GLU A 108 6.70 14.77 -6.87
N MET A 109 6.98 14.00 -5.81
CA MET A 109 6.04 13.72 -4.73
C MET A 109 6.38 14.60 -3.51
N PRO A 110 5.38 15.02 -2.72
CA PRO A 110 5.65 15.70 -1.46
C PRO A 110 6.43 14.78 -0.52
N ALA A 111 7.16 15.36 0.43
CA ALA A 111 7.80 14.61 1.50
C ALA A 111 6.78 13.69 2.19
N ALA A 112 7.18 12.46 2.51
CA ALA A 112 6.38 11.58 3.35
C ALA A 112 6.41 12.06 4.82
N PRO A 113 5.41 11.72 5.65
CA PRO A 113 5.50 12.03 7.07
C PRO A 113 6.74 11.36 7.69
N PRO A 114 7.52 12.06 8.53
CA PRO A 114 8.67 11.48 9.25
C PRO A 114 8.29 10.25 10.08
N ILE A 115 9.20 9.29 10.24
CA ILE A 115 8.91 8.06 11.00
C ILE A 115 8.47 8.33 12.45
N LEU A 116 9.01 9.35 13.11
CA LEU A 116 8.65 9.70 14.50
C LEU A 116 7.45 10.68 14.59
N SER A 117 6.78 10.97 13.48
CA SER A 117 5.65 11.91 13.45
C SER A 117 4.36 11.28 13.96
N ALA A 118 3.45 12.12 14.47
CA ALA A 118 2.10 11.67 14.84
C ALA A 118 1.31 11.20 13.61
N SER A 119 1.61 11.77 12.44
CA SER A 119 1.06 11.38 11.14
C SER A 119 1.41 9.93 10.76
N THR A 120 2.70 9.55 10.79
CA THR A 120 3.08 8.15 10.52
C THR A 120 2.50 7.20 11.57
N ALA A 121 2.48 7.61 12.84
CA ALA A 121 1.87 6.80 13.89
C ALA A 121 0.36 6.60 13.69
N ALA A 122 -0.38 7.61 13.24
CA ALA A 122 -1.80 7.48 12.89
C ALA A 122 -2.02 6.55 11.68
N GLU A 123 -1.22 6.69 10.61
CA GLU A 123 -1.23 5.75 9.48
C GLU A 123 -0.94 4.31 9.94
N MET A 124 -0.01 4.11 10.88
CA MET A 124 0.29 2.79 11.42
C MET A 124 -0.84 2.22 12.28
N THR A 125 -1.50 3.03 13.12
CA THR A 125 -2.71 2.63 13.85
C THR A 125 -3.81 2.18 12.87
N GLU A 126 -4.00 2.89 11.75
CA GLU A 126 -4.94 2.48 10.70
C GLU A 126 -4.56 1.12 10.09
N LEU A 127 -3.27 0.90 9.79
CA LEU A 127 -2.81 -0.37 9.23
C LEU A 127 -2.95 -1.55 10.21
N TYR A 128 -2.80 -1.34 11.53
CA TYR A 128 -3.10 -2.34 12.54
C TYR A 128 -4.60 -2.67 12.57
N TRP A 129 -5.48 -1.67 12.51
CA TRP A 129 -6.92 -1.91 12.42
C TRP A 129 -7.33 -2.62 11.12
N MET A 130 -6.77 -2.21 9.98
CA MET A 130 -6.97 -2.93 8.71
C MET A 130 -6.50 -4.38 8.81
N ALA A 131 -5.44 -4.67 9.59
CA ALA A 131 -4.96 -6.02 9.84
C ALA A 131 -5.94 -6.86 10.68
N LEU A 132 -6.45 -6.29 11.77
CA LEU A 132 -7.41 -6.93 12.67
C LEU A 132 -8.77 -7.17 11.98
N LEU A 133 -9.16 -6.27 11.08
CA LEU A 133 -10.43 -6.32 10.36
C LEU A 133 -10.36 -7.04 8.99
N ARG A 134 -9.24 -7.69 8.65
CA ARG A 134 -9.03 -8.33 7.32
C ARG A 134 -10.17 -9.27 6.91
N ASP A 135 -10.70 -10.00 7.88
CA ASP A 135 -11.69 -11.05 7.65
C ASP A 135 -13.13 -10.63 7.98
N VAL A 136 -13.33 -9.41 8.48
CA VAL A 136 -14.65 -8.85 8.72
C VAL A 136 -15.36 -8.62 7.38
N PRO A 137 -16.63 -9.06 7.21
CA PRO A 137 -17.39 -8.80 6.00
C PRO A 137 -17.53 -7.29 5.75
N LEU A 138 -17.34 -6.83 4.51
CA LEU A 138 -17.45 -5.42 4.16
C LEU A 138 -18.84 -4.84 4.46
N LEU A 139 -19.88 -5.68 4.50
CA LEU A 139 -21.22 -5.28 4.94
C LEU A 139 -21.26 -4.81 6.41
N ALA A 140 -20.33 -5.24 7.24
CA ALA A 140 -20.19 -4.79 8.62
C ALA A 140 -19.70 -3.35 8.73
N PHE A 141 -19.13 -2.79 7.67
CA PHE A 141 -18.65 -1.41 7.61
C PHE A 141 -19.77 -0.45 7.22
N GLU A 142 -20.74 -0.91 6.44
CA GLU A 142 -21.86 -0.09 6.02
C GLU A 142 -22.72 0.36 7.22
N GLU A 143 -23.20 1.61 7.14
CA GLU A 143 -24.24 2.11 8.05
C GLU A 143 -25.39 1.10 8.12
N ALA A 144 -25.99 0.94 9.30
CA ALA A 144 -27.22 0.17 9.41
C ALA A 144 -28.25 0.85 8.51
N ALA A 145 -28.49 0.29 7.34
CA ALA A 145 -29.42 0.86 6.39
C ALA A 145 -30.72 1.17 7.12
N LYS A 146 -31.34 2.32 6.84
CA LYS A 146 -32.78 2.52 7.05
C LYS A 146 -33.51 1.61 6.06
N SER A 147 -33.27 0.30 6.12
CA SER A 147 -33.58 -0.60 5.04
C SER A 147 -35.08 -0.86 4.99
N PRO A 148 -35.67 -0.95 3.78
CA PRO A 148 -36.98 -1.56 3.60
C PRO A 148 -36.89 -3.02 4.06
N LYS A 149 -37.98 -3.54 4.66
CA LYS A 149 -38.14 -4.84 5.35
C LYS A 149 -37.77 -6.12 4.57
N VAL A 150 -37.09 -6.06 3.43
CA VAL A 150 -36.88 -7.17 2.49
C VAL A 150 -35.44 -7.75 2.54
N LEU A 151 -34.46 -7.06 3.14
CA LEU A 151 -33.05 -7.52 3.18
C LEU A 151 -32.66 -8.32 4.44
N ASP A 152 -33.48 -8.33 5.50
CA ASP A 152 -33.14 -8.90 6.82
C ASP A 152 -32.90 -10.43 6.84
N ALA A 153 -33.35 -11.17 5.82
CA ALA A 153 -33.25 -12.63 5.81
C ALA A 153 -31.93 -13.16 5.19
N CYS A 154 -31.31 -12.43 4.26
CA CYS A 154 -30.18 -12.94 3.47
C CYS A 154 -28.80 -12.44 3.93
N PHE A 155 -28.74 -11.40 4.76
CA PHE A 155 -27.48 -10.72 5.09
C PHE A 155 -27.41 -10.38 6.58
N LYS A 156 -27.18 -11.39 7.43
CA LYS A 156 -26.88 -11.16 8.84
C LYS A 156 -25.39 -10.88 8.99
N VAL A 157 -25.06 -9.71 9.54
CA VAL A 157 -23.71 -9.38 10.01
C VAL A 157 -23.65 -9.75 11.50
N ASP A 158 -22.55 -10.37 11.93
CA ASP A 158 -22.34 -10.64 13.35
C ASP A 158 -22.27 -9.31 14.13
N VAL A 159 -22.86 -9.29 15.33
CA VAL A 159 -22.76 -8.14 16.22
C VAL A 159 -21.30 -7.91 16.64
N ALA A 160 -20.52 -8.99 16.80
CA ALA A 160 -19.10 -8.91 17.11
C ALA A 160 -18.31 -8.18 16.01
N ASP A 161 -18.59 -8.48 14.73
CA ASP A 161 -17.97 -7.82 13.58
C ASP A 161 -18.27 -6.31 13.58
N ARG A 162 -19.54 -5.93 13.84
CA ARG A 162 -19.93 -4.51 13.91
C ARG A 162 -19.25 -3.78 15.06
N ASN A 163 -19.18 -4.42 16.23
CA ASN A 163 -18.53 -3.85 17.40
C ASN A 163 -17.04 -3.61 17.14
N LEU A 164 -16.37 -4.56 16.49
CA LEU A 164 -14.94 -4.42 16.16
C LEU A 164 -14.69 -3.26 15.18
N VAL A 165 -15.60 -3.04 14.22
CA VAL A 165 -15.56 -1.85 13.34
C VAL A 165 -15.78 -0.56 14.14
N ASP A 166 -16.70 -0.55 15.10
CA ASP A 166 -16.95 0.62 15.95
C ASP A 166 -15.75 0.94 16.86
N GLU A 167 -15.04 -0.07 17.36
CA GLU A 167 -13.79 0.09 18.11
C GLU A 167 -12.71 0.78 17.25
N ALA A 168 -12.49 0.27 16.03
CA ALA A 168 -11.56 0.87 15.08
C ALA A 168 -11.92 2.33 14.77
N LEU A 169 -13.20 2.59 14.50
CA LEU A 169 -13.68 3.93 14.19
C LEU A 169 -13.42 4.91 15.34
N ASN A 170 -13.69 4.48 16.58
CA ASN A 170 -13.50 5.33 17.76
C ASN A 170 -12.03 5.72 17.96
N GLU A 171 -11.10 4.76 17.85
CA GLU A 171 -9.67 5.02 18.03
C GLU A 171 -9.10 5.87 16.89
N LEU A 172 -9.41 5.53 15.65
CA LEU A 172 -8.89 6.23 14.47
C LEU A 172 -9.37 7.68 14.41
N LYS A 173 -10.60 7.93 14.86
CA LYS A 173 -11.17 9.28 14.92
C LYS A 173 -10.39 10.20 15.84
N SER A 174 -10.02 9.74 17.04
CA SER A 174 -9.15 10.52 17.92
C SER A 174 -7.74 10.63 17.37
N THR A 175 -7.19 9.51 16.88
CA THR A 175 -5.79 9.43 16.47
C THR A 175 -5.49 10.35 15.27
N PHE A 176 -6.34 10.34 14.25
CA PHE A 176 -6.18 11.22 13.10
C PHE A 176 -6.45 12.69 13.44
N ALA A 177 -7.42 12.99 14.31
CA ALA A 177 -7.65 14.36 14.78
C ALA A 177 -6.44 14.91 15.54
N ASP A 178 -5.83 14.11 16.40
CA ASP A 178 -4.63 14.49 17.13
C ASP A 178 -3.42 14.63 16.20
N ALA A 179 -3.23 13.72 15.24
CA ALA A 179 -2.16 13.81 14.25
C ALA A 179 -2.25 15.08 13.39
N LEU A 180 -3.45 15.42 12.88
CA LEU A 180 -3.70 16.67 12.14
C LEU A 180 -3.34 17.91 12.96
N LYS A 181 -3.54 17.86 14.28
CA LYS A 181 -3.21 18.97 15.19
C LYS A 181 -1.71 19.03 15.51
N ILE A 182 -1.10 17.90 15.86
CA ILE A 182 0.31 17.80 16.26
C ILE A 182 1.23 18.16 15.08
N ASP A 183 0.89 17.68 13.88
CA ASP A 183 1.69 17.82 12.67
C ASP A 183 1.13 18.85 11.67
N ALA A 184 0.23 19.74 12.10
CA ALA A 184 -0.47 20.71 11.23
C ALA A 184 0.42 21.54 10.29
N LYS A 185 1.68 21.78 10.69
CA LYS A 185 2.69 22.56 9.93
C LYS A 185 3.93 21.73 9.59
N ARG A 186 3.90 20.42 9.86
CA ARG A 186 5.01 19.52 9.58
C ARG A 186 5.02 19.22 8.08
N GLU A 187 6.20 19.29 7.49
CA GLU A 187 6.39 18.83 6.13
C GLU A 187 6.05 17.33 6.01
N GLY A 188 5.21 17.00 5.03
CA GLY A 188 4.71 15.64 4.85
C GLY A 188 3.63 15.20 5.84
N GLY A 189 3.11 16.09 6.70
CA GLY A 189 1.96 15.78 7.56
C GLY A 189 0.68 15.49 6.77
N LEU A 190 -0.28 14.83 7.44
CA LEU A 190 -1.58 14.45 6.86
C LEU A 190 -2.38 15.67 6.36
N ARG A 191 -3.09 15.49 5.23
CA ARG A 191 -3.88 16.53 4.58
C ARG A 191 -5.33 16.11 4.36
N LEU A 192 -6.22 17.05 4.66
CA LEU A 192 -7.64 16.95 4.33
C LEU A 192 -7.85 17.11 2.81
N GLY A 193 -8.77 16.33 2.24
CA GLY A 193 -9.08 16.30 0.81
C GLY A 193 -8.07 15.50 -0.02
N LEU A 194 -7.21 14.73 0.65
CA LEU A 194 -6.26 13.83 -0.01
C LEU A 194 -6.02 12.59 0.85
N ASP A 195 -5.47 12.77 2.04
CA ASP A 195 -5.15 11.68 2.96
C ASP A 195 -6.37 11.33 3.84
N LEU A 196 -7.20 12.34 4.14
CA LEU A 196 -8.41 12.23 4.97
C LEU A 196 -9.56 13.05 4.36
N PRO A 197 -10.83 12.68 4.56
CA PRO A 197 -11.99 13.40 4.02
C PRO A 197 -12.04 14.85 4.53
N LYS A 198 -12.19 15.81 3.62
CA LYS A 198 -12.27 17.24 3.97
C LYS A 198 -13.65 17.59 4.52
N GLU A 199 -14.67 16.96 3.97
CA GLU A 199 -16.09 17.14 4.25
C GLU A 199 -16.46 16.61 5.63
N ALA A 200 -15.70 15.63 6.13
CA ALA A 200 -15.83 15.09 7.48
C ALA A 200 -15.34 16.07 8.56
N VAL A 201 -14.82 17.25 8.22
CA VAL A 201 -14.46 18.25 9.23
C VAL A 201 -15.71 18.99 9.67
N GLN A 202 -16.23 18.62 10.84
CA GLN A 202 -17.28 19.38 11.48
C GLN A 202 -16.74 20.73 11.95
N LYS A 203 -17.29 21.81 11.38
CA LYS A 203 -17.14 23.17 11.92
C LYS A 203 -17.98 23.27 13.18
N SER A 204 -17.40 22.95 14.33
CA SER A 204 -18.11 23.16 15.58
C SER A 204 -18.23 24.68 15.84
N GLY A 205 -19.44 25.17 16.12
CA GLY A 205 -19.64 26.50 16.71
C GLY A 205 -19.18 26.56 18.19
N CYS A 206 -18.34 25.60 18.61
CA CYS A 206 -17.84 25.38 19.95
C CYS A 206 -16.39 25.88 20.04
N SER A 207 -15.96 26.28 21.23
CA SER A 207 -14.58 26.71 21.51
C SER A 207 -13.52 25.63 21.29
N CYS A 208 -13.94 24.40 20.98
CA CYS A 208 -13.11 23.24 20.70
C CYS A 208 -12.54 23.21 19.26
N GLY A 209 -13.02 24.07 18.35
CA GLY A 209 -12.50 24.20 16.99
C GLY A 209 -13.07 23.20 15.97
N GLU A 210 -12.51 23.20 14.77
CA GLU A 210 -12.81 22.22 13.72
C GLU A 210 -12.30 20.83 14.14
N ARG A 211 -13.13 19.79 13.96
CA ARG A 211 -12.78 18.40 14.33
C ARG A 211 -13.05 17.46 13.17
N LEU A 212 -12.07 16.61 12.84
CA LEU A 212 -12.28 15.48 11.94
C LEU A 212 -13.30 14.51 12.54
N ASP A 213 -14.34 14.23 11.78
CA ASP A 213 -15.46 13.38 12.16
C ASP A 213 -15.60 12.23 11.16
N ILE A 214 -14.60 11.34 11.15
CA ILE A 214 -14.73 10.09 10.38
C ILE A 214 -15.90 9.27 10.92
N ASP A 215 -16.55 8.57 9.99
CA ASP A 215 -17.67 7.68 10.22
C ASP A 215 -17.51 6.41 9.36
N ARG A 216 -18.52 5.55 9.39
CA ARG A 216 -18.55 4.30 8.62
C ARG A 216 -18.46 4.51 7.10
N SER A 217 -18.92 5.65 6.58
CA SER A 217 -18.86 5.96 5.15
C SER A 217 -17.47 6.39 4.68
N THR A 218 -16.61 6.83 5.62
CA THR A 218 -15.29 7.38 5.34
C THR A 218 -14.14 6.56 5.92
N LEU A 219 -14.41 5.63 6.84
CA LEU A 219 -13.42 4.72 7.40
C LEU A 219 -12.71 3.91 6.29
N PHE A 220 -11.37 3.93 6.32
CA PHE A 220 -10.51 3.26 5.33
C PHE A 220 -10.67 3.75 3.88
N ARG A 221 -11.22 4.95 3.69
CA ARG A 221 -11.24 5.67 2.42
C ARG A 221 -10.26 6.83 2.46
N SER A 222 -9.88 7.32 1.28
CA SER A 222 -9.03 8.50 1.19
C SER A 222 -9.88 9.78 1.31
N GLY A 223 -9.25 10.94 1.13
CA GLY A 223 -9.96 12.21 1.06
C GLY A 223 -10.41 12.60 -0.35
N LEU A 224 -10.42 11.68 -1.31
CA LEU A 224 -10.77 11.98 -2.69
C LEU A 224 -12.28 12.21 -2.87
N GLN A 225 -12.61 13.04 -3.85
CA GLN A 225 -13.98 13.42 -4.16
C GLN A 225 -14.85 12.20 -4.45
N ASP A 226 -16.05 12.19 -3.86
CA ASP A 226 -17.11 11.19 -4.04
C ASP A 226 -16.80 9.79 -3.49
N GLU A 227 -15.66 9.60 -2.83
CA GLU A 227 -15.33 8.33 -2.18
C GLU A 227 -16.24 8.01 -1.00
N GLU A 228 -16.92 8.97 -0.39
CA GLU A 228 -17.86 8.73 0.73
C GLU A 228 -19.20 8.11 0.27
N PHE A 229 -19.49 8.11 -1.04
CA PHE A 229 -20.77 7.65 -1.56
C PHE A 229 -20.77 6.16 -1.89
N GLY A 230 -21.74 5.44 -1.32
CA GLY A 230 -21.98 4.04 -1.63
C GLY A 230 -21.00 3.08 -0.95
N PRO A 231 -20.97 1.80 -1.37
CA PRO A 231 -20.16 0.78 -0.72
C PRO A 231 -18.66 1.03 -0.86
N ILE A 232 -17.87 0.46 0.06
CA ILE A 232 -16.38 0.50 -0.01
C ILE A 232 -15.86 -0.04 -1.35
N VAL A 233 -16.53 -1.06 -1.90
CA VAL A 233 -16.14 -1.68 -3.18
C VAL A 233 -16.85 -0.99 -4.34
N SER A 234 -16.05 -0.43 -5.25
CA SER A 234 -16.57 0.15 -6.50
C SER A 234 -17.40 -0.85 -7.30
N GLN A 235 -18.46 -0.35 -7.94
CA GLN A 235 -19.36 -1.17 -8.75
C GLN A 235 -18.63 -1.94 -9.87
N PHE A 236 -17.51 -1.43 -10.38
CA PHE A 236 -16.73 -2.11 -11.42
C PHE A 236 -16.12 -3.46 -10.97
N PHE A 237 -16.06 -3.74 -9.67
CA PHE A 237 -15.59 -5.03 -9.13
C PHE A 237 -16.70 -6.09 -8.95
N ILE A 238 -17.97 -5.74 -9.18
CA ILE A 238 -19.10 -6.65 -8.92
C ILE A 238 -20.02 -6.83 -10.13
N ARG A 239 -19.69 -6.20 -11.27
CA ARG A 239 -20.42 -6.38 -12.53
C ARG A 239 -19.68 -7.37 -13.42
N GLU A 240 -20.42 -8.21 -14.13
CA GLU A 240 -19.85 -8.97 -15.24
C GLU A 240 -19.42 -7.99 -16.35
N ILE A 241 -18.22 -8.16 -16.87
CA ILE A 241 -17.62 -7.21 -17.82
C ILE A 241 -17.61 -7.84 -19.21
N PRO A 242 -18.31 -7.25 -20.20
CA PRO A 242 -18.21 -7.67 -21.59
C PRO A 242 -16.80 -7.44 -22.13
N TYR A 243 -16.22 -8.45 -22.78
CA TYR A 243 -14.95 -8.35 -23.46
C TYR A 243 -15.06 -8.94 -24.87
N GLY A 244 -15.53 -8.11 -25.81
CA GLY A 244 -15.89 -8.56 -27.15
C GLY A 244 -17.02 -9.59 -27.08
N VAL A 245 -16.74 -10.82 -27.52
CA VAL A 245 -17.71 -11.95 -27.49
C VAL A 245 -17.58 -12.82 -26.23
N GLN A 246 -16.72 -12.42 -25.29
CA GLN A 246 -16.47 -13.10 -24.03
C GLN A 246 -16.90 -12.23 -22.85
N THR A 247 -16.80 -12.77 -21.63
CA THR A 247 -16.98 -12.01 -20.40
C THR A 247 -15.80 -12.23 -19.46
N ILE A 248 -15.53 -11.22 -18.62
CA ILE A 248 -14.59 -11.29 -17.51
C ILE A 248 -15.41 -11.46 -16.22
N ASP A 249 -15.30 -12.63 -15.61
CA ASP A 249 -15.86 -12.91 -14.29
C ASP A 249 -15.06 -12.15 -13.22
N GLN A 250 -15.74 -11.32 -12.43
CA GLN A 250 -15.12 -10.56 -11.33
C GLN A 250 -14.95 -11.38 -10.04
N LYS A 251 -15.40 -12.64 -10.00
CA LYS A 251 -15.10 -13.52 -8.87
C LYS A 251 -13.63 -13.91 -8.89
N GLN A 252 -12.98 -13.78 -7.75
CA GLN A 252 -11.61 -14.24 -7.53
C GLN A 252 -11.58 -15.49 -6.64
N THR A 253 -10.44 -16.19 -6.69
CA THR A 253 -10.09 -17.17 -5.66
C THR A 253 -9.47 -16.41 -4.48
N PRO A 254 -10.16 -16.30 -3.33
CA PRO A 254 -9.70 -15.52 -2.20
C PRO A 254 -8.53 -16.20 -1.48
N TYR A 255 -7.85 -15.47 -0.59
CA TYR A 255 -6.99 -16.12 0.41
C TYR A 255 -7.83 -16.70 1.55
N ILE A 256 -7.35 -17.78 2.17
CA ILE A 256 -8.01 -18.38 3.33
C ILE A 256 -8.07 -17.39 4.50
N MET A 257 -9.19 -17.42 5.23
CA MET A 257 -9.44 -16.61 6.41
C MET A 257 -8.41 -16.86 7.52
N GLY A 258 -8.06 -15.83 8.28
CA GLY A 258 -7.23 -15.92 9.49
C GLY A 258 -5.77 -16.28 9.25
N LYS A 259 -5.30 -16.31 7.99
CA LYS A 259 -3.91 -16.66 7.67
C LYS A 259 -3.10 -15.41 7.33
N ASP A 260 -2.29 -15.02 8.30
CA ASP A 260 -1.37 -13.89 8.22
C ASP A 260 0.09 -14.35 8.31
N PHE A 261 1.02 -13.46 7.98
CA PHE A 261 2.45 -13.74 7.85
C PHE A 261 3.28 -12.70 8.60
N LEU A 262 4.56 -13.03 8.84
CA LEU A 262 5.50 -12.17 9.58
C LEU A 262 4.99 -11.86 11.00
N THR A 263 4.32 -12.83 11.64
CA THR A 263 3.72 -12.70 12.98
C THR A 263 4.67 -13.10 14.11
N ASN A 264 5.90 -13.49 13.78
CA ASN A 264 6.97 -13.78 14.73
C ASN A 264 8.27 -13.11 14.26
N HIS A 265 9.17 -12.88 15.23
CA HIS A 265 10.42 -12.16 14.99
C HIS A 265 11.31 -12.83 13.94
N ASP A 266 11.41 -14.15 13.96
CA ASP A 266 12.33 -14.86 13.07
C ASP A 266 11.88 -14.78 11.61
N ASP A 267 10.58 -14.95 11.34
CA ASP A 267 10.01 -14.77 10.01
C ASP A 267 10.15 -13.32 9.54
N TRP A 268 9.92 -12.35 10.43
CA TRP A 268 10.10 -10.93 10.13
C TRP A 268 11.56 -10.58 9.80
N LEU A 269 12.50 -10.95 10.67
CA LEU A 269 13.93 -10.65 10.51
C LEU A 269 14.48 -11.33 9.26
N ARG A 270 14.07 -12.57 8.98
CA ARG A 270 14.40 -13.27 7.75
C ARG A 270 13.90 -12.50 6.53
N ALA A 271 12.66 -12.04 6.57
CA ALA A 271 12.10 -11.24 5.49
C ALA A 271 12.87 -9.92 5.32
N GLN A 272 13.31 -9.27 6.41
CA GLN A 272 14.13 -8.06 6.33
C GLN A 272 15.50 -8.34 5.72
N ASN A 273 16.22 -9.36 6.18
CA ASN A 273 17.56 -9.70 5.71
C ASN A 273 17.58 -10.26 4.29
N THR A 274 16.60 -11.09 3.94
CA THR A 274 16.65 -11.89 2.70
C THR A 274 15.63 -11.45 1.66
N GLY A 275 14.62 -10.68 2.04
CA GLY A 275 13.49 -10.40 1.15
C GLY A 275 12.60 -11.62 0.84
N LYS A 276 12.77 -12.71 1.60
CA LYS A 276 12.15 -14.01 1.34
C LYS A 276 11.41 -14.53 2.57
N ASP A 277 10.43 -15.40 2.33
CA ASP A 277 9.81 -16.19 3.39
C ASP A 277 10.71 -17.36 3.85
N LYS A 278 10.25 -18.11 4.85
CA LYS A 278 10.98 -19.27 5.39
C LYS A 278 11.25 -20.39 4.38
N PHE A 279 10.60 -20.37 3.22
CA PHE A 279 10.82 -21.34 2.16
C PHE A 279 11.65 -20.79 0.98
N GLY A 280 12.28 -19.63 1.15
CA GLY A 280 13.15 -18.99 0.15
C GLY A 280 12.41 -18.21 -0.93
N ARG A 281 11.09 -18.04 -0.82
CA ARG A 281 10.27 -17.36 -1.85
C ARG A 281 10.26 -15.86 -1.60
N ASP A 282 10.53 -15.08 -2.65
CA ASP A 282 10.39 -13.63 -2.62
C ASP A 282 8.93 -13.20 -2.86
N TYR A 283 8.69 -11.89 -2.82
CA TYR A 283 7.35 -11.32 -3.00
C TYR A 283 6.65 -11.76 -4.31
N GLY A 284 7.41 -11.98 -5.39
CA GLY A 284 6.85 -12.31 -6.70
C GLY A 284 6.41 -13.77 -6.83
N ASN A 285 6.91 -14.66 -5.97
CA ASN A 285 6.67 -16.09 -6.08
C ASN A 285 6.13 -16.76 -4.80
N CYS A 286 5.96 -16.03 -3.70
CA CYS A 286 5.30 -16.54 -2.50
C CYS A 286 3.77 -16.50 -2.60
N ASN A 287 3.06 -17.31 -1.80
CA ASN A 287 1.60 -17.34 -1.68
C ASN A 287 0.88 -17.53 -3.02
N ASN A 288 1.37 -18.47 -3.82
CA ASN A 288 0.83 -18.85 -5.13
C ASN A 288 0.09 -20.19 -5.06
N TYR A 289 -0.80 -20.44 -6.03
CA TYR A 289 -1.57 -21.68 -6.10
C TYR A 289 -0.69 -22.93 -6.14
N GLU A 290 0.46 -22.82 -6.80
CA GLU A 290 1.50 -23.86 -6.85
C GLU A 290 1.99 -24.27 -5.45
N ASP A 291 2.04 -23.35 -4.50
CA ASP A 291 2.48 -23.64 -3.13
C ASP A 291 1.51 -24.57 -2.41
N GLN A 292 0.22 -24.39 -2.64
CA GLN A 292 -0.82 -25.26 -2.07
C GLN A 292 -0.73 -26.67 -2.63
N VAL A 293 -0.45 -26.81 -3.93
CA VAL A 293 -0.32 -28.10 -4.61
C VAL A 293 0.97 -28.82 -4.20
N LYS A 294 2.10 -28.12 -4.17
CA LYS A 294 3.42 -28.74 -3.99
C LYS A 294 3.82 -28.94 -2.53
N ARG A 295 3.25 -28.16 -1.60
CA ARG A 295 3.71 -28.12 -0.20
C ARG A 295 2.60 -28.26 0.82
N SER A 296 1.39 -28.67 0.38
CA SER A 296 0.21 -28.79 1.24
C SER A 296 -0.12 -27.48 1.99
N ALA A 297 0.30 -26.33 1.46
CA ALA A 297 0.03 -25.05 2.07
C ALA A 297 -1.46 -24.70 1.90
N LEU A 298 -2.16 -24.41 2.98
CA LEU A 298 -3.55 -23.96 2.90
C LEU A 298 -3.57 -22.45 2.66
N TYR A 299 -3.62 -22.01 1.40
CA TYR A 299 -3.69 -20.58 1.06
C TYR A 299 -5.01 -20.19 0.39
N TYR A 300 -5.68 -21.12 -0.28
CA TYR A 300 -6.89 -20.89 -1.07
C TYR A 300 -7.98 -21.87 -0.65
N PRO A 301 -9.20 -21.39 -0.38
CA PRO A 301 -10.36 -22.25 -0.26
C PRO A 301 -10.81 -22.74 -1.65
N ASP A 302 -11.56 -23.84 -1.69
CA ASP A 302 -12.18 -24.36 -2.92
C ASP A 302 -13.46 -23.59 -3.30
N THR A 303 -13.33 -22.26 -3.41
CA THR A 303 -14.44 -21.37 -3.76
C THR A 303 -13.95 -20.19 -4.58
N LYS A 304 -14.84 -19.64 -5.41
CA LYS A 304 -14.67 -18.33 -6.04
C LYS A 304 -15.78 -17.40 -5.55
N ARG A 305 -15.43 -16.17 -5.23
CA ARG A 305 -16.40 -15.15 -4.77
C ARG A 305 -15.99 -13.75 -5.20
N TYR A 306 -16.97 -12.85 -5.19
CA TYR A 306 -16.70 -11.42 -5.28
C TYR A 306 -15.93 -10.94 -4.05
N ILE A 307 -15.33 -9.76 -4.17
CA ILE A 307 -14.70 -9.08 -3.04
C ILE A 307 -15.74 -8.86 -1.94
N SER A 308 -15.53 -9.47 -0.79
CA SER A 308 -16.45 -9.47 0.35
C SER A 308 -15.81 -9.14 1.70
N THR A 309 -14.48 -9.17 1.77
CA THR A 309 -13.68 -8.78 2.95
C THR A 309 -12.47 -7.93 2.54
N MET A 310 -11.80 -7.29 3.49
CA MET A 310 -10.54 -6.58 3.21
C MET A 310 -9.41 -7.53 2.77
N ARG A 311 -9.43 -8.80 3.21
CA ARG A 311 -8.51 -9.84 2.71
C ARG A 311 -8.74 -10.16 1.23
N ASP A 312 -9.99 -10.09 0.77
CA ASP A 312 -10.30 -10.23 -0.65
C ASP A 312 -9.74 -9.04 -1.45
N LEU A 313 -9.83 -7.81 -0.96
CA LEU A 313 -9.17 -6.65 -1.58
C LEU A 313 -7.65 -6.82 -1.63
N ALA A 314 -7.04 -7.21 -0.51
CA ALA A 314 -5.61 -7.49 -0.42
C ALA A 314 -5.18 -8.59 -1.40
N ARG A 315 -6.00 -9.62 -1.59
CA ARG A 315 -5.75 -10.68 -2.58
C ARG A 315 -5.77 -10.13 -4.01
N PHE A 316 -6.72 -9.26 -4.34
CA PHE A 316 -6.83 -8.67 -5.68
C PHE A 316 -5.55 -7.90 -6.02
N VAL A 317 -5.18 -6.92 -5.20
CA VAL A 317 -4.00 -6.04 -5.44
C VAL A 317 -2.65 -6.74 -5.27
N ASN A 318 -2.65 -8.00 -4.85
CA ASN A 318 -1.44 -8.80 -4.75
C ASN A 318 -1.13 -9.57 -6.04
N ARG A 319 -2.09 -9.72 -6.96
CA ARG A 319 -1.92 -10.49 -8.21
C ARG A 319 -2.53 -9.85 -9.43
N ASP A 320 -3.11 -8.67 -9.31
CA ASP A 320 -3.65 -7.98 -10.47
C ASP A 320 -2.54 -7.72 -11.49
N ALA A 321 -2.89 -7.80 -12.77
CA ALA A 321 -2.06 -7.12 -13.76
C ALA A 321 -2.21 -5.63 -13.50
N LEU A 322 -1.11 -4.87 -13.51
CA LEU A 322 -1.04 -3.46 -13.10
C LEU A 322 -2.23 -2.59 -13.53
N HIS A 323 -2.74 -2.80 -14.76
CA HIS A 323 -3.86 -2.05 -15.35
C HIS A 323 -5.23 -2.71 -15.29
N GLN A 324 -5.34 -3.88 -14.68
CA GLN A 324 -6.52 -4.73 -14.71
C GLN A 324 -7.77 -4.01 -14.21
N ALA A 325 -7.72 -3.34 -13.05
CA ALA A 325 -8.91 -2.73 -12.46
C ALA A 325 -9.52 -1.62 -13.35
N TYR A 326 -8.69 -0.69 -13.82
CA TYR A 326 -9.14 0.45 -14.62
C TYR A 326 -9.36 0.09 -16.09
N PHE A 327 -8.65 -0.90 -16.63
CA PHE A 327 -8.95 -1.46 -17.95
C PHE A 327 -10.32 -2.17 -17.97
N ASN A 328 -10.62 -2.95 -16.93
CA ASN A 328 -11.91 -3.58 -16.72
C ASN A 328 -13.05 -2.55 -16.65
N ALA A 329 -12.85 -1.46 -15.90
CA ALA A 329 -13.81 -0.36 -15.83
C ALA A 329 -14.03 0.30 -17.22
N ALA A 330 -12.95 0.54 -17.98
CA ALA A 330 -13.03 1.09 -19.33
C ALA A 330 -13.82 0.19 -20.29
N LEU A 331 -13.57 -1.13 -20.28
CA LEU A 331 -14.35 -2.11 -21.04
C LEU A 331 -15.84 -2.06 -20.69
N PHE A 332 -16.15 -2.03 -19.40
CA PHE A 332 -17.54 -1.99 -18.95
C PHE A 332 -18.24 -0.71 -19.44
N LEU A 333 -17.62 0.46 -19.23
CA LEU A 333 -18.18 1.75 -19.64
C LEU A 333 -18.39 1.85 -21.16
N ASP A 334 -17.42 1.38 -21.95
CA ASP A 334 -17.54 1.31 -23.41
C ASP A 334 -18.70 0.40 -23.83
N SER A 335 -18.83 -0.78 -23.19
CA SER A 335 -19.87 -1.75 -23.53
C SER A 335 -21.30 -1.26 -23.27
N ILE A 336 -21.50 -0.39 -22.28
CA ILE A 336 -22.81 0.19 -21.96
C ILE A 336 -23.06 1.52 -22.68
N SER A 337 -22.14 1.94 -23.57
CA SER A 337 -22.20 3.25 -24.23
C SER A 337 -22.35 4.40 -23.21
N ALA A 338 -21.52 4.38 -22.17
CA ALA A 338 -21.52 5.44 -21.17
C ALA A 338 -21.33 6.82 -21.84
N PRO A 339 -21.97 7.89 -21.32
CA PRO A 339 -21.83 9.22 -21.91
C PRO A 339 -20.37 9.65 -22.03
N LEU A 340 -20.00 10.15 -23.21
CA LEU A 340 -18.66 10.67 -23.49
C LEU A 340 -18.48 12.07 -22.89
N ASP A 341 -17.22 12.48 -22.76
CA ASP A 341 -16.87 13.87 -22.44
C ASP A 341 -17.55 14.84 -23.44
N ALA A 342 -18.07 15.96 -22.93
CA ALA A 342 -18.79 16.95 -23.75
C ALA A 342 -17.92 17.59 -24.85
N GLY A 343 -16.60 17.57 -24.69
CA GLY A 343 -15.63 17.99 -25.70
C GLY A 343 -15.36 16.95 -26.79
N ASN A 344 -15.85 15.71 -26.66
CA ASN A 344 -15.69 14.70 -27.70
C ASN A 344 -16.60 15.03 -28.91
N PRO A 345 -16.05 15.26 -30.11
CA PRO A 345 -16.82 15.63 -31.30
C PRO A 345 -17.81 14.55 -31.77
N TYR A 346 -17.58 13.31 -31.37
CA TYR A 346 -18.37 12.15 -31.78
C TYR A 346 -19.52 11.81 -30.83
N GLY A 347 -19.80 12.65 -29.82
CA GLY A 347 -20.92 12.49 -28.89
C GLY A 347 -22.32 12.70 -29.47
N GLY A 348 -22.45 12.78 -30.81
CA GLY A 348 -23.74 12.91 -31.52
C GLY A 348 -24.32 14.33 -31.61
N ASN A 349 -23.78 15.30 -30.87
CA ASN A 349 -24.29 16.68 -30.83
C ASN A 349 -23.68 17.62 -31.87
N LEU A 350 -22.48 17.30 -32.40
CA LEU A 350 -21.72 18.18 -33.30
C LEU A 350 -21.73 17.70 -34.75
N TYR A 351 -21.48 16.40 -34.99
CA TYR A 351 -21.37 15.84 -36.34
C TYR A 351 -22.31 14.65 -36.52
N ALA A 352 -23.21 14.72 -37.50
CA ALA A 352 -24.22 13.67 -37.75
C ALA A 352 -23.74 12.51 -38.64
N ARG A 353 -22.53 12.59 -39.20
CA ARG A 353 -21.99 11.62 -40.18
C ARG A 353 -20.58 11.13 -39.85
N GLU A 354 -20.11 11.36 -38.63
CA GLU A 354 -18.78 10.97 -38.15
C GLU A 354 -18.91 10.22 -36.82
N GLY A 355 -17.94 9.37 -36.49
CA GLY A 355 -17.91 8.60 -35.25
C GLY A 355 -16.49 8.28 -34.81
N GLY A 356 -16.31 8.10 -33.51
CA GLY A 356 -15.02 7.78 -32.90
C GLY A 356 -14.70 6.29 -33.02
N PHE A 357 -13.42 5.97 -33.24
CA PHE A 357 -12.92 4.60 -33.18
C PHE A 357 -11.41 4.58 -32.92
N ALA A 358 -10.60 4.78 -33.97
CA ALA A 358 -9.13 4.80 -33.86
C ALA A 358 -8.62 6.01 -33.08
N THR A 359 -9.40 7.08 -33.03
CA THR A 359 -9.20 8.23 -32.15
C THR A 359 -10.53 8.60 -31.51
N LEU A 360 -10.49 9.04 -30.26
CA LEU A 360 -11.65 9.50 -29.49
C LEU A 360 -12.82 8.48 -29.45
N GLY A 361 -12.49 7.19 -29.48
CA GLY A 361 -13.42 6.06 -29.42
C GLY A 361 -12.83 4.87 -28.65
N GLY A 362 -13.52 3.73 -28.65
CA GLY A 362 -13.18 2.56 -27.83
C GLY A 362 -11.72 2.11 -27.92
N PRO A 363 -11.17 1.82 -29.12
CA PRO A 363 -9.75 1.44 -29.26
C PRO A 363 -8.76 2.45 -28.68
N ASP A 364 -9.02 3.76 -28.87
CA ASP A 364 -8.17 4.83 -28.33
C ASP A 364 -8.21 4.85 -26.79
N LEU A 365 -9.41 4.77 -26.19
CA LEU A 365 -9.59 4.69 -24.73
C LEU A 365 -8.82 3.51 -24.12
N LEU A 366 -8.98 2.32 -24.69
CA LEU A 366 -8.39 1.08 -24.16
C LEU A 366 -6.85 1.07 -24.27
N THR A 367 -6.31 1.66 -25.33
CA THR A 367 -4.87 1.89 -25.48
C THR A 367 -4.37 2.91 -24.44
N LEU A 368 -4.99 4.09 -24.39
CA LEU A 368 -4.55 5.19 -23.51
C LEU A 368 -4.56 4.81 -22.03
N VAL A 369 -5.63 4.17 -21.55
CA VAL A 369 -5.76 3.78 -20.13
C VAL A 369 -4.68 2.77 -19.70
N SER A 370 -4.17 1.97 -20.65
CA SER A 370 -3.09 1.02 -20.42
C SER A 370 -1.71 1.68 -20.51
N GLU A 371 -1.52 2.56 -21.48
CA GLU A 371 -0.23 3.17 -21.79
C GLU A 371 0.31 4.07 -20.69
N VAL A 372 -0.57 4.78 -19.97
CA VAL A 372 -0.18 5.68 -18.87
C VAL A 372 0.45 4.94 -17.68
N ALA A 373 0.19 3.64 -17.54
CA ALA A 373 0.67 2.86 -16.42
C ALA A 373 2.21 2.79 -16.39
N SER A 374 2.84 2.44 -17.51
CA SER A 374 4.30 2.30 -17.60
C SER A 374 5.06 3.60 -17.33
N ARG A 375 4.52 4.75 -17.77
CA ARG A 375 5.07 6.09 -17.56
C ARG A 375 4.99 6.49 -16.08
N SER A 376 3.83 6.24 -15.47
CA SER A 376 3.61 6.44 -14.03
C SER A 376 4.55 5.57 -13.18
N LEU A 377 4.88 4.34 -13.61
CA LEU A 377 5.87 3.51 -12.92
C LEU A 377 7.25 4.18 -12.91
N LYS A 378 7.73 4.74 -14.03
CA LYS A 378 9.05 5.40 -14.05
C LYS A 378 9.11 6.55 -13.05
N VAL A 379 8.05 7.38 -13.00
CA VAL A 379 7.90 8.46 -12.00
C VAL A 379 8.00 7.90 -10.59
N VAL A 380 7.13 6.95 -10.21
CA VAL A 380 7.08 6.48 -8.81
C VAL A 380 8.31 5.63 -8.44
N TRP A 381 8.99 4.97 -9.39
CA TRP A 381 10.26 4.29 -9.12
C TRP A 381 11.38 5.26 -8.79
N ARG A 382 11.43 6.43 -9.45
CA ARG A 382 12.35 7.50 -9.07
C ARG A 382 12.08 7.95 -7.63
N GLN A 383 10.82 8.20 -7.31
CA GLN A 383 10.41 8.63 -5.98
C GLN A 383 10.76 7.60 -4.90
N LYS A 384 10.59 6.29 -5.19
CA LYS A 384 10.92 5.20 -4.27
C LYS A 384 12.43 5.04 -4.04
N TRP A 385 13.21 4.89 -5.12
CA TRP A 385 14.62 4.51 -5.04
C TRP A 385 15.56 5.70 -4.90
N LEU A 386 15.33 6.75 -5.69
CA LEU A 386 16.29 7.83 -5.88
C LEU A 386 15.99 9.06 -5.01
N VAL A 387 14.75 9.22 -4.57
CA VAL A 387 14.32 10.35 -3.72
C VAL A 387 14.11 9.96 -2.26
N HIS A 388 13.00 9.29 -1.93
CA HIS A 388 12.48 9.22 -0.56
C HIS A 388 13.00 8.03 0.23
N ARG A 389 13.07 6.84 -0.38
CA ARG A 389 13.46 5.58 0.30
C ARG A 389 12.79 5.40 1.66
N ARG A 390 11.49 5.69 1.78
CA ARG A 390 10.70 5.51 3.01
C ARG A 390 10.66 4.01 3.39
N CYS A 391 10.78 3.69 4.67
CA CYS A 391 10.60 2.32 5.16
C CYS A 391 9.18 1.79 4.85
N ARG A 392 9.05 0.46 4.80
CA ARG A 392 7.74 -0.20 4.66
C ARG A 392 7.04 -0.29 6.04
N PRO A 393 5.70 -0.42 6.10
CA PRO A 393 4.98 -0.57 7.37
C PRO A 393 5.48 -1.73 8.24
N GLU A 394 5.89 -2.84 7.62
CA GLU A 394 6.47 -3.98 8.33
C GLU A 394 7.78 -3.64 9.07
N VAL A 395 8.56 -2.65 8.62
CA VAL A 395 9.74 -2.15 9.37
C VAL A 395 9.27 -1.44 10.63
N TYR A 396 8.31 -0.52 10.51
CA TYR A 396 7.75 0.20 11.65
C TYR A 396 7.17 -0.77 12.68
N GLY A 397 6.40 -1.77 12.25
CA GLY A 397 5.86 -2.80 13.14
C GLY A 397 6.94 -3.59 13.90
N GLY A 398 8.05 -3.93 13.23
CA GLY A 398 9.20 -4.56 13.90
C GLY A 398 9.88 -3.64 14.91
N LEU A 399 10.05 -2.36 14.58
CA LEU A 399 10.59 -1.36 15.52
C LEU A 399 9.66 -1.17 16.74
N MET A 400 8.35 -1.17 16.54
CA MET A 400 7.35 -1.15 17.62
C MET A 400 7.50 -2.35 18.55
N GLN A 401 7.61 -3.57 17.98
CA GLN A 401 7.86 -4.77 18.77
C GLN A 401 9.16 -4.63 19.59
N MET A 402 10.25 -4.19 18.96
CA MET A 402 11.55 -4.02 19.62
C MET A 402 11.52 -2.93 20.72
N GLN A 403 10.71 -1.88 20.58
CA GLN A 403 10.61 -0.83 21.59
C GLN A 403 9.78 -1.23 22.81
N PHE A 404 8.63 -1.88 22.59
CA PHE A 404 7.65 -2.11 23.65
C PHE A 404 7.65 -3.54 24.21
N ASN A 405 8.02 -4.53 23.41
CA ASN A 405 8.07 -5.94 23.81
C ASN A 405 9.51 -6.44 23.96
N GLY A 406 10.43 -5.90 23.17
CA GLY A 406 11.81 -6.35 23.07
C GLY A 406 11.98 -7.68 22.32
N TYR A 407 13.21 -8.18 22.27
CA TYR A 407 13.54 -9.51 21.76
C TYR A 407 14.54 -10.21 22.69
N ASP A 408 14.26 -11.47 23.01
CA ASP A 408 15.16 -12.30 23.80
C ASP A 408 16.20 -12.95 22.87
N CYS A 409 17.46 -12.56 23.06
CA CYS A 409 18.59 -13.07 22.30
C CYS A 409 19.23 -14.30 22.96
N GLY A 410 18.59 -14.87 23.99
CA GLY A 410 19.12 -15.94 24.83
C GLY A 410 19.67 -15.48 26.18
N ASP A 411 19.28 -14.30 26.66
CA ASP A 411 19.82 -13.63 27.86
C ASP A 411 18.81 -13.55 29.04
N ASP A 412 17.85 -14.48 29.10
CA ASP A 412 16.79 -14.63 30.12
C ASP A 412 15.76 -13.45 30.22
N LYS A 413 15.98 -12.32 29.53
CA LYS A 413 15.01 -11.21 29.40
C LYS A 413 15.05 -10.56 28.01
N PRO A 414 13.88 -10.19 27.44
CA PRO A 414 13.81 -9.41 26.21
C PRO A 414 14.54 -8.07 26.35
N THR A 415 15.40 -7.74 25.39
CA THR A 415 16.06 -6.43 25.32
C THR A 415 15.20 -5.47 24.49
N CYS A 416 14.78 -4.36 25.10
CA CYS A 416 14.06 -3.28 24.41
C CYS A 416 15.02 -2.26 23.76
N ARG A 417 14.55 -1.59 22.72
CA ARG A 417 15.29 -0.55 21.98
C ARG A 417 14.53 0.78 22.01
N GLU A 418 15.20 1.89 22.28
CA GLU A 418 14.55 3.20 22.39
C GLU A 418 14.59 3.95 21.05
N TYR A 419 13.56 3.76 20.21
CA TYR A 419 13.47 4.46 18.91
C TYR A 419 12.72 5.80 18.98
N GLY A 420 11.94 6.04 20.05
CA GLY A 420 11.11 7.22 20.19
C GLY A 420 9.78 7.14 19.42
N LEU A 421 9.33 5.93 19.06
CA LEU A 421 8.05 5.74 18.38
C LEU A 421 6.88 6.07 19.32
N PRO A 422 5.80 6.73 18.84
CA PRO A 422 4.64 7.05 19.67
C PRO A 422 3.99 5.82 20.29
N ALA A 423 3.83 5.84 21.62
CA ALA A 423 3.42 4.68 22.40
C ALA A 423 1.98 4.22 22.16
N TRP A 424 1.08 5.10 21.71
CA TRP A 424 -0.32 4.72 21.46
C TRP A 424 -0.45 3.65 20.38
N VAL A 425 0.48 3.60 19.43
CA VAL A 425 0.46 2.59 18.36
C VAL A 425 0.66 1.18 18.93
N ALA A 426 1.31 1.03 20.10
CA ALA A 426 1.52 -0.27 20.74
C ALA A 426 0.29 -0.78 21.49
N THR A 427 -0.72 0.09 21.70
CA THR A 427 -1.94 -0.22 22.46
C THR A 427 -3.16 -0.44 21.58
N THR A 428 -3.03 -0.20 20.27
CA THR A 428 -3.94 -0.67 19.22
C THR A 428 -3.86 -2.19 19.13
#